data_AF-A0A7X8UQD2-F1
#
_entry.id   AF-A0A7X8UQD2-F1
#
_cell.length_a   1.000
_cell.length_b   1.000
_cell.length_c   1.000
_cell.angle_alpha   90.00
_cell.angle_beta   90.00
_cell.angle_gamma   90.00
#
_symmetry.space_group_name_H-M   'P 1'
#
loop_
_entity.id
_entity.type
_entity.pdbx_description
1 polymer ?
#
loop_
_entity_poly.entity_id
_entity_poly.type
_entity_poly.pdbx_seq_one_letter_code
_entity_poly.pdbx_strand_id
1 'polypeptide(L)'
;MRTQLGFPRAWARPLNAALLIATTIVLTASISSASTIGSTFQTGTDGWKLVAEYLNGTTQLFDPNFVPLGGVQSGYLWTWDPLPASRTYWSAPDKFLGDQSGLFGGNLVFHLMQTTLDKPLKTEAPEYAGPDVILEGGGITIYAAIADPGTSWTAYSLAFASGTWKKMGDNSVASDAEIQQVLASLDKMWIKGEYSYRAGDPATNGGYPNGDAFALSLVHVPDPLTVSLLAFGGGCLLARRSSRKAAV
;
A
#
# COMPACT_ATOMS: atom_id res chain seq x y z
N MET A 1 36.36 97.79 -22.76
CA MET A 1 35.79 97.68 -24.12
C MET A 1 35.18 96.29 -24.28
N ARG A 2 33.89 96.24 -24.63
CA ARG A 2 33.17 95.20 -25.42
C ARG A 2 33.24 93.71 -24.99
N THR A 3 32.14 93.18 -24.44
CA THR A 3 31.13 92.24 -25.03
C THR A 3 31.46 90.75 -24.81
N GLN A 4 30.77 90.01 -23.93
CA GLN A 4 29.40 89.41 -23.98
C GLN A 4 29.37 87.98 -24.60
N LEU A 5 28.42 87.18 -24.06
CA LEU A 5 27.92 85.84 -24.49
C LEU A 5 28.64 84.62 -23.87
N GLY A 6 28.03 83.72 -23.09
CA GLY A 6 26.64 83.55 -22.65
C GLY A 6 26.52 82.35 -21.67
N PHE A 7 25.52 82.38 -20.78
CA PHE A 7 25.04 81.27 -19.93
C PHE A 7 23.81 80.62 -20.62
N PRO A 8 23.31 79.39 -20.28
CA PRO A 8 23.18 78.87 -18.91
C PRO A 8 23.31 77.34 -18.65
N ARG A 9 23.29 77.04 -17.34
CA ARG A 9 23.27 75.74 -16.62
C ARG A 9 21.95 74.95 -16.80
N ALA A 10 22.03 73.61 -16.80
CA ALA A 10 20.99 72.67 -16.31
C ALA A 10 21.65 71.29 -16.01
N TRP A 11 22.03 70.96 -14.76
CA TRP A 11 21.35 70.08 -13.76
C TRP A 11 21.61 68.56 -13.87
N ALA A 12 22.20 68.02 -12.78
CA ALA A 12 22.22 66.67 -12.14
C ALA A 12 21.72 65.41 -12.91
N ARG A 13 22.26 64.19 -12.70
CA ARG A 13 22.41 63.41 -11.44
C ARG A 13 23.42 62.26 -11.59
N PRO A 14 24.03 61.74 -10.49
CA PRO A 14 24.77 60.49 -10.50
C PRO A 14 23.82 59.28 -10.54
N LEU A 15 24.13 58.27 -11.36
CA LEU A 15 23.46 56.97 -11.30
C LEU A 15 23.97 56.20 -10.08
N ASN A 16 23.07 56.01 -9.10
CA ASN A 16 23.26 55.08 -8.00
C ASN A 16 23.28 53.64 -8.54
N ALA A 17 24.41 52.96 -8.45
CA ALA A 17 24.49 51.51 -8.63
C ALA A 17 23.89 50.82 -7.40
N ALA A 18 22.63 50.39 -7.50
CA ALA A 18 22.02 49.55 -6.48
C ALA A 18 22.52 48.10 -6.65
N LEU A 19 23.31 47.64 -5.69
CA LEU A 19 23.72 46.25 -5.56
C LEU A 19 22.49 45.43 -5.10
N LEU A 20 21.91 44.63 -5.99
CA LEU A 20 20.91 43.63 -5.62
C LEU A 20 21.63 42.43 -5.00
N ILE A 21 21.60 42.31 -3.66
CA ILE A 21 21.97 41.08 -2.98
C ILE A 21 20.74 40.16 -3.03
N ALA A 22 20.77 39.17 -3.92
CA ALA A 22 19.78 38.11 -3.95
C ALA A 22 20.13 37.10 -2.84
N THR A 23 19.41 37.19 -1.71
CA THR A 23 19.52 36.20 -0.64
C THR A 23 18.73 34.95 -1.04
N THR A 24 19.42 33.91 -1.52
CA THR A 24 18.81 32.60 -1.77
C THR A 24 18.58 31.92 -0.42
N ILE A 25 17.34 31.93 0.06
CA ILE A 25 16.94 31.07 1.19
C ILE A 25 16.81 29.66 0.63
N VAL A 26 17.82 28.81 0.88
CA VAL A 26 17.71 27.36 0.66
C VAL A 26 16.89 26.82 1.83
N LEU A 27 15.58 26.66 1.63
CA LEU A 27 14.74 25.91 2.55
C LEU A 27 15.11 24.43 2.38
N THR A 28 15.96 23.90 3.26
CA THR A 28 16.14 22.45 3.34
C THR A 28 14.87 21.88 3.96
N ALA A 29 13.90 21.51 3.12
CA ALA A 29 12.85 20.62 3.54
C ALA A 29 13.52 19.30 3.89
N SER A 30 13.63 19.01 5.19
CA SER A 30 13.89 17.65 5.65
C SER A 30 12.70 16.81 5.19
N ILE A 31 12.80 16.18 4.02
CA ILE A 31 11.90 15.10 3.64
C ILE A 31 12.22 14.01 4.65
N SER A 32 11.46 13.98 5.73
CA SER A 32 11.45 12.80 6.61
C SER A 32 10.99 11.67 5.71
N SER A 33 11.85 10.69 5.45
CA SER A 33 11.42 9.44 4.84
C SER A 33 10.42 8.83 5.82
N ALA A 34 9.13 9.05 5.58
CA ALA A 34 8.11 8.32 6.30
C ALA A 34 8.38 6.83 6.05
N SER A 35 8.59 6.09 7.12
CA SER A 35 8.91 4.67 7.04
C SER A 35 7.67 3.94 6.54
N THR A 36 7.64 3.61 5.25
CA THR A 36 6.65 2.69 4.68
C THR A 36 6.83 1.34 5.36
N ILE A 37 5.84 0.90 6.14
CA ILE A 37 5.82 -0.47 6.65
C ILE A 37 5.53 -1.38 5.45
N GLY A 38 6.38 -2.39 5.25
CA GLY A 38 6.19 -3.33 4.16
C GLY A 38 7.09 -4.55 4.21
N SER A 39 6.76 -5.52 3.36
CA SER A 39 7.48 -6.77 3.13
C SER A 39 7.65 -6.98 1.63
N THR A 40 8.90 -6.89 1.16
CA THR A 40 9.26 -7.09 -0.26
C THR A 40 9.61 -8.55 -0.57
N PHE A 41 9.80 -9.37 0.47
CA PHE A 41 10.19 -10.77 0.39
C PHE A 41 11.50 -11.02 -0.37
N GLN A 42 12.43 -10.08 -0.41
CA GLN A 42 13.68 -10.26 -1.17
C GLN A 42 14.69 -11.20 -0.51
N THR A 43 14.62 -11.35 0.81
CA THR A 43 15.63 -12.07 1.61
C THR A 43 15.04 -13.16 2.50
N GLY A 44 13.72 -13.37 2.46
CA GLY A 44 13.05 -14.35 3.32
C GLY A 44 11.56 -14.09 3.47
N THR A 45 10.97 -14.73 4.48
CA THR A 45 9.53 -14.63 4.74
C THR A 45 9.12 -13.36 5.46
N ASP A 46 10.10 -12.58 5.93
CA ASP A 46 9.87 -11.33 6.65
C ASP A 46 8.99 -11.47 7.90
N GLY A 47 8.97 -12.68 8.48
CA GLY A 47 8.19 -13.03 9.66
C GLY A 47 6.75 -13.47 9.39
N TRP A 48 6.28 -13.45 8.15
CA TRP A 48 4.95 -13.92 7.80
C TRP A 48 4.77 -15.41 8.09
N LYS A 49 3.57 -15.76 8.54
CA LYS A 49 3.15 -17.13 8.83
C LYS A 49 1.93 -17.49 8.02
N LEU A 50 1.66 -18.79 7.93
CA LEU A 50 0.41 -19.32 7.41
C LEU A 50 -0.47 -19.78 8.58
N VAL A 51 -1.76 -19.52 8.50
CA VAL A 51 -2.77 -19.89 9.48
C VAL A 51 -3.82 -20.74 8.79
N ALA A 52 -4.06 -21.92 9.32
CA ALA A 52 -5.24 -22.71 9.01
C ALA A 52 -6.26 -22.51 10.15
N GLU A 53 -7.41 -21.94 9.84
CA GLU A 53 -8.53 -21.76 10.76
C GLU A 53 -9.61 -22.82 10.49
N TYR A 54 -9.82 -23.71 11.47
CA TYR A 54 -10.93 -24.66 11.42
C TYR A 54 -12.27 -23.96 11.64
N LEU A 55 -13.37 -24.56 11.18
CA LEU A 55 -14.72 -23.99 11.34
C LEU A 55 -15.16 -23.79 12.80
N ASN A 56 -14.49 -24.44 13.76
CA ASN A 56 -14.70 -24.23 15.18
C ASN A 56 -13.91 -23.05 15.77
N GLY A 57 -13.18 -22.29 14.93
CA GLY A 57 -12.34 -21.15 15.31
C GLY A 57 -10.95 -21.51 15.85
N THR A 58 -10.61 -22.80 15.93
CA THR A 58 -9.25 -23.22 16.32
C THR A 58 -8.29 -22.95 15.18
N THR A 59 -7.09 -22.48 15.50
CA THR A 59 -6.07 -22.19 14.49
C THR A 59 -4.83 -23.06 14.66
N GLN A 60 -4.17 -23.34 13.54
CA GLN A 60 -2.85 -23.94 13.49
C GLN A 60 -1.92 -23.09 12.62
N LEU A 61 -0.66 -22.94 13.07
CA LEU A 61 0.35 -22.13 12.40
C LEU A 61 1.32 -23.01 11.60
N PHE A 62 1.71 -22.52 10.42
CA PHE A 62 2.72 -23.13 9.57
C PHE A 62 3.72 -22.09 9.07
N ASP A 63 4.90 -22.56 8.72
CA ASP A 63 5.90 -21.76 8.01
C ASP A 63 5.63 -21.81 6.50
N PRO A 64 5.56 -20.65 5.83
CA PRO A 64 5.44 -20.63 4.38
C PRO A 64 6.79 -20.87 3.70
N ASN A 65 6.75 -21.26 2.43
CA ASN A 65 7.96 -21.38 1.63
C ASN A 65 8.33 -20.00 1.06
N PHE A 66 9.60 -19.62 1.20
CA PHE A 66 10.16 -18.45 0.54
C PHE A 66 10.72 -18.83 -0.83
N VAL A 67 10.38 -18.07 -1.87
CA VAL A 67 10.94 -18.20 -3.21
C VAL A 67 11.67 -16.90 -3.59
N PRO A 68 13.00 -16.95 -3.86
CA PRO A 68 13.83 -15.74 -4.03
C PRO A 68 13.74 -15.08 -5.41
N LEU A 69 13.13 -15.74 -6.40
CA LEU A 69 13.03 -15.26 -7.78
C LEU A 69 11.58 -15.27 -8.24
N GLY A 70 11.17 -14.25 -9.00
CA GLY A 70 9.77 -14.03 -9.38
C GLY A 70 9.07 -13.05 -8.45
N GLY A 71 7.76 -13.19 -8.24
CA GLY A 71 7.01 -12.17 -7.50
C GLY A 71 7.01 -10.81 -8.19
N VAL A 72 6.62 -9.77 -7.46
CA VAL A 72 6.60 -8.39 -7.96
C VAL A 72 7.97 -7.72 -7.86
N GLN A 73 8.79 -8.08 -6.86
CA GLN A 73 10.10 -7.45 -6.61
C GLN A 73 11.26 -8.45 -6.41
N SER A 74 11.21 -9.61 -7.09
CA SER A 74 12.17 -10.73 -6.91
C SER A 74 12.10 -11.32 -5.50
N GLY A 75 10.97 -11.99 -5.23
CA GLY A 75 10.68 -12.56 -3.91
C GLY A 75 9.19 -12.75 -3.67
N TYR A 76 8.79 -13.92 -3.17
CA TYR A 76 7.41 -14.17 -2.73
C TYR A 76 7.31 -15.34 -1.74
N LEU A 77 6.17 -15.41 -1.05
CA LEU A 77 5.76 -16.55 -0.24
C LEU A 77 4.89 -17.49 -1.04
N TRP A 78 5.04 -18.78 -0.81
CA TRP A 78 4.30 -19.84 -1.48
C TRP A 78 3.98 -20.97 -0.51
N THR A 79 2.81 -21.58 -0.66
CA THR A 79 2.48 -22.81 0.04
C THR A 79 1.40 -23.58 -0.68
N TRP A 80 1.42 -24.90 -0.47
CA TRP A 80 0.26 -25.77 -0.69
C TRP A 80 -0.75 -25.55 0.44
N ASP A 81 -2.02 -25.92 0.24
CA ASP A 81 -2.97 -26.00 1.34
C ASP A 81 -2.40 -26.93 2.44
N PRO A 82 -2.10 -26.40 3.63
CA PRO A 82 -1.48 -27.19 4.69
C PRO A 82 -2.48 -28.17 5.30
N LEU A 83 -3.79 -27.90 5.25
CA LEU A 83 -4.80 -28.67 5.98
C LEU A 83 -6.16 -28.65 5.28
N PRO A 84 -6.69 -29.83 4.88
CA PRO A 84 -8.03 -29.90 4.32
C PRO A 84 -9.07 -29.46 5.35
N ALA A 85 -10.19 -28.94 4.85
CA ALA A 85 -11.32 -28.48 5.66
C ALA A 85 -10.96 -27.38 6.67
N SER A 86 -10.06 -26.49 6.28
CA SER A 86 -9.71 -25.28 7.02
C SER A 86 -9.78 -24.06 6.10
N ARG A 87 -9.86 -22.86 6.69
CA ARG A 87 -9.69 -21.59 5.99
C ARG A 87 -8.23 -21.18 6.10
N THR A 88 -7.61 -20.86 4.97
CA THR A 88 -6.18 -20.60 4.96
C THR A 88 -5.85 -19.12 4.77
N TYR A 89 -5.02 -18.57 5.66
CA TYR A 89 -4.65 -17.16 5.72
C TYR A 89 -3.13 -16.95 5.85
N TRP A 90 -2.62 -15.93 5.18
CA TRP A 90 -1.34 -15.30 5.51
C TRP A 90 -1.51 -14.41 6.74
N SER A 91 -0.75 -14.65 7.80
CA SER A 91 -0.71 -13.81 8.99
C SER A 91 0.46 -12.86 8.95
N ALA A 92 0.15 -11.57 9.08
CA ALA A 92 1.16 -10.53 9.12
C ALA A 92 2.02 -10.63 10.39
N PRO A 93 3.31 -10.29 10.32
CA PRO A 93 4.22 -10.20 11.45
C PRO A 93 4.00 -8.92 12.28
N ASP A 94 4.56 -8.89 13.49
CA ASP A 94 4.40 -7.83 14.50
C ASP A 94 4.63 -6.40 13.99
N LYS A 95 5.48 -6.20 12.97
CA LYS A 95 5.72 -4.87 12.40
C LYS A 95 4.48 -4.24 11.72
N PHE A 96 3.48 -5.06 11.36
CA PHE A 96 2.19 -4.59 10.86
C PHE A 96 1.15 -4.45 11.97
N LEU A 97 1.45 -4.86 13.20
CA LEU A 97 0.53 -4.91 14.34
C LEU A 97 0.84 -3.78 15.33
N GLY A 98 0.08 -3.70 16.43
CA GLY A 98 0.19 -2.64 17.44
C GLY A 98 -0.46 -1.33 17.00
N ASP A 99 0.13 -0.19 17.41
CA ASP A 99 -0.38 1.12 17.03
C ASP A 99 -0.02 1.42 15.57
N GLN A 100 -1.03 1.31 14.71
CA GLN A 100 -1.02 1.59 13.28
C GLN A 100 -1.97 2.74 12.93
N SER A 101 -2.33 3.59 13.92
CA SER A 101 -3.25 4.72 13.73
C SER A 101 -2.82 5.66 12.60
N GLY A 102 -1.51 5.81 12.38
CA GLY A 102 -0.93 6.60 11.29
C GLY A 102 -1.20 6.07 9.87
N LEU A 103 -1.71 4.85 9.73
CA LEU A 103 -2.07 4.26 8.43
C LEU A 103 -3.48 4.67 7.94
N PHE A 104 -4.29 5.26 8.83
CA PHE A 104 -5.65 5.70 8.47
C PHE A 104 -5.63 6.68 7.29
N GLY A 105 -6.52 6.47 6.32
CA GLY A 105 -6.55 7.22 5.06
C GLY A 105 -5.50 6.80 4.01
N GLY A 106 -4.57 5.90 4.35
CA GLY A 106 -3.69 5.23 3.41
C GLY A 106 -4.29 3.95 2.82
N ASN A 107 -3.46 3.11 2.19
CA ASN A 107 -3.91 1.88 1.54
C ASN A 107 -3.04 0.68 1.92
N LEU A 108 -3.66 -0.44 2.27
CA LEU A 108 -3.00 -1.75 2.29
C LEU A 108 -2.86 -2.26 0.85
N VAL A 109 -1.62 -2.41 0.39
CA VAL A 109 -1.30 -2.92 -0.96
C VAL A 109 -0.67 -4.29 -0.83
N PHE A 110 -1.16 -5.25 -1.61
CA PHE A 110 -0.62 -6.62 -1.65
C PHE A 110 -0.88 -7.29 -3.00
N HIS A 111 -0.15 -8.35 -3.30
CA HIS A 111 -0.31 -9.12 -4.52
C HIS A 111 -0.51 -10.59 -4.23
N LEU A 112 -1.54 -11.18 -4.82
CA LEU A 112 -1.84 -12.61 -4.70
C LEU A 112 -1.75 -13.30 -6.05
N MET A 113 -1.49 -14.60 -5.99
CA MET A 113 -1.57 -15.50 -7.14
C MET A 113 -2.02 -16.87 -6.64
N GLN A 114 -2.80 -17.58 -7.44
CA GLN A 114 -3.13 -18.99 -7.22
C GLN A 114 -2.73 -19.83 -8.43
N THR A 115 -2.65 -21.15 -8.28
CA THR A 115 -2.18 -22.06 -9.33
C THR A 115 -3.28 -22.69 -10.18
N THR A 116 -4.55 -22.50 -9.79
CA THR A 116 -5.72 -23.00 -10.49
C THR A 116 -6.89 -22.05 -10.29
N LEU A 117 -7.95 -22.25 -11.08
CA LEU A 117 -9.27 -21.62 -10.94
C LEU A 117 -10.39 -22.67 -11.00
N ASP A 118 -10.06 -23.97 -10.93
CA ASP A 118 -10.98 -25.06 -11.30
C ASP A 118 -12.18 -25.18 -10.35
N LYS A 119 -11.93 -25.13 -9.03
CA LYS A 119 -12.96 -25.23 -8.00
C LYS A 119 -12.92 -24.03 -7.06
N PRO A 120 -13.55 -22.89 -7.42
CA PRO A 120 -13.55 -21.70 -6.58
C PRO A 120 -14.24 -21.98 -5.23
N LEU A 121 -13.56 -21.69 -4.12
CA LEU A 121 -14.07 -21.96 -2.77
C LEU A 121 -15.40 -21.25 -2.51
N LYS A 122 -15.55 -20.01 -3.00
CA LYS A 122 -16.78 -19.22 -2.82
C LYS A 122 -18.03 -19.91 -3.38
N THR A 123 -17.89 -20.79 -4.39
CA THR A 123 -19.01 -21.52 -5.00
C THR A 123 -19.04 -23.00 -4.62
N GLU A 124 -17.88 -23.63 -4.46
CA GLU A 124 -17.77 -25.07 -4.30
C GLU A 124 -17.71 -25.50 -2.82
N ALA A 125 -17.20 -24.64 -1.93
CA ALA A 125 -17.07 -24.92 -0.51
C ALA A 125 -17.14 -23.61 0.34
N PRO A 126 -18.27 -22.89 0.31
CA PRO A 126 -18.39 -21.52 0.83
C PRO A 126 -18.08 -21.38 2.33
N GLU A 127 -18.24 -22.44 3.11
CA GLU A 127 -17.89 -22.47 4.53
C GLU A 127 -16.38 -22.29 4.78
N TYR A 128 -15.53 -22.74 3.84
CA TYR A 128 -14.07 -22.60 3.87
C TYR A 128 -13.56 -21.39 3.07
N ALA A 129 -14.46 -20.66 2.39
CA ALA A 129 -14.05 -19.44 1.71
C ALA A 129 -13.68 -18.34 2.72
N GLY A 130 -14.50 -18.12 3.76
CA GLY A 130 -14.26 -17.06 4.75
C GLY A 130 -14.13 -15.63 4.17
N PRO A 131 -13.85 -14.63 5.02
CA PRO A 131 -13.51 -13.27 4.59
C PRO A 131 -12.14 -13.22 3.88
N ASP A 132 -11.93 -12.27 2.99
CA ASP A 132 -10.69 -12.21 2.19
C ASP A 132 -9.55 -11.45 2.89
N VAL A 133 -9.83 -10.35 3.59
CA VAL A 133 -8.85 -9.64 4.45
C VAL A 133 -9.51 -9.33 5.78
N ILE A 134 -8.86 -9.67 6.89
CA ILE A 134 -9.39 -9.51 8.25
C ILE A 134 -8.43 -8.65 9.06
N LEU A 135 -8.97 -7.62 9.71
CA LEU A 135 -8.30 -6.82 10.72
C LEU A 135 -9.04 -6.96 12.04
N GLU A 136 -8.30 -7.15 13.13
CA GLU A 136 -8.85 -7.15 14.49
C GLU A 136 -8.00 -6.25 15.36
N GLY A 137 -8.66 -5.39 16.12
CA GLY A 137 -7.98 -4.48 17.04
C GLY A 137 -8.96 -3.64 17.83
N GLY A 138 -8.58 -3.24 19.04
CA GLY A 138 -9.43 -2.39 19.89
C GLY A 138 -10.79 -3.01 20.20
N GLY A 139 -10.90 -4.34 20.18
CA GLY A 139 -12.15 -5.10 20.39
C GLY A 139 -13.11 -5.12 19.19
N ILE A 140 -12.69 -4.65 18.02
CA ILE A 140 -13.49 -4.67 16.78
C ILE A 140 -12.79 -5.57 15.76
N THR A 141 -13.56 -6.42 15.09
CA THR A 141 -13.10 -7.15 13.90
C THR A 141 -13.78 -6.58 12.67
N ILE A 142 -12.98 -6.16 11.69
CA ILE A 142 -13.45 -5.72 10.37
C ILE A 142 -12.84 -6.59 9.28
N TYR A 143 -13.55 -6.69 8.16
CA TYR A 143 -13.07 -7.42 7.00
C TYR A 143 -13.37 -6.69 5.70
N ALA A 144 -12.56 -6.99 4.69
CA ALA A 144 -12.78 -6.54 3.32
C ALA A 144 -12.94 -7.76 2.40
N ALA A 145 -13.78 -7.60 1.37
CA ALA A 145 -13.90 -8.56 0.29
C ALA A 145 -13.11 -8.05 -0.92
N ILE A 146 -12.47 -8.97 -1.64
CA ILE A 146 -11.76 -8.69 -2.89
C ILE A 146 -12.21 -9.65 -3.99
N ALA A 147 -11.96 -9.28 -5.24
CA ALA A 147 -12.08 -10.22 -6.35
C ALA A 147 -11.02 -11.32 -6.21
N ASP A 148 -11.39 -12.56 -6.55
CA ASP A 148 -10.47 -13.69 -6.44
C ASP A 148 -9.26 -13.50 -7.38
N PRO A 149 -8.04 -13.85 -6.95
CA PRO A 149 -6.83 -13.66 -7.76
C PRO A 149 -6.82 -14.57 -8.97
N GLY A 150 -6.08 -14.18 -10.01
CA GLY A 150 -5.84 -15.04 -11.16
C GLY A 150 -4.68 -16.04 -10.96
N THR A 151 -4.32 -16.71 -12.05
CA THR A 151 -3.09 -17.53 -12.15
C THR A 151 -1.83 -16.72 -12.48
N SER A 152 -1.98 -15.40 -12.50
CA SER A 152 -0.91 -14.41 -12.57
C SER A 152 -1.03 -13.46 -11.38
N TRP A 153 0.06 -12.78 -11.02
CA TRP A 153 0.04 -11.80 -9.94
C TRP A 153 -1.06 -10.76 -10.13
N THR A 154 -1.97 -10.71 -9.15
CA THR A 154 -3.10 -9.79 -9.10
C THR A 154 -2.86 -8.79 -7.98
N ALA A 155 -2.90 -7.49 -8.30
CA ALA A 155 -2.66 -6.41 -7.36
C ALA A 155 -3.95 -5.99 -6.65
N TYR A 156 -3.86 -5.78 -5.34
CA TYR A 156 -4.95 -5.26 -4.51
C TYR A 156 -4.50 -4.02 -3.77
N SER A 157 -5.46 -3.10 -3.56
CA SER A 157 -5.27 -1.88 -2.80
C SER A 157 -6.55 -1.58 -2.02
N LEU A 158 -6.48 -1.69 -0.69
CA LEU A 158 -7.61 -1.49 0.21
C LEU A 158 -7.39 -0.23 1.02
N ALA A 159 -8.27 0.76 0.89
CA ALA A 159 -8.16 1.98 1.68
C ALA A 159 -8.48 1.72 3.15
N PHE A 160 -7.68 2.25 4.06
CA PHE A 160 -8.00 2.31 5.50
C PHE A 160 -9.01 3.43 5.77
N ALA A 161 -10.21 3.28 5.19
CA ALA A 161 -11.29 4.25 5.24
C ALA A 161 -12.65 3.55 5.08
N SER A 162 -13.71 4.22 5.54
CA SER A 162 -15.09 3.77 5.42
C SER A 162 -15.46 3.47 3.97
N GLY A 163 -16.36 2.50 3.77
CA GLY A 163 -16.76 1.98 2.46
C GLY A 163 -15.93 0.79 1.98
N THR A 164 -14.70 0.61 2.47
CA THR A 164 -13.87 -0.57 2.15
C THR A 164 -14.16 -1.74 3.10
N TRP A 165 -14.38 -1.43 4.38
CA TRP A 165 -14.43 -2.41 5.47
C TRP A 165 -15.85 -2.63 5.97
N LYS A 166 -16.16 -3.88 6.32
CA LYS A 166 -17.39 -4.29 6.99
C LYS A 166 -17.08 -4.88 8.35
N LYS A 167 -17.97 -4.69 9.31
CA LYS A 167 -17.83 -5.31 10.64
C LYS A 167 -18.17 -6.79 10.59
N MET A 168 -17.35 -7.59 11.26
CA MET A 168 -17.65 -9.00 11.45
C MET A 168 -18.85 -9.13 12.41
N GLY A 169 -19.83 -9.97 12.06
CA GLY A 169 -21.03 -10.23 12.87
C GLY A 169 -22.31 -9.66 12.25
N ASP A 170 -22.32 -8.38 11.88
CA ASP A 170 -23.50 -7.73 11.29
C ASP A 170 -23.35 -7.30 9.82
N ASN A 171 -22.13 -7.38 9.27
CA ASN A 171 -21.77 -7.00 7.90
C ASN A 171 -22.07 -5.53 7.54
N SER A 172 -22.32 -4.67 8.53
CA SER A 172 -22.48 -3.23 8.32
C SER A 172 -21.14 -2.61 7.93
N VAL A 173 -21.18 -1.49 7.20
CA VAL A 173 -19.97 -0.75 6.84
C VAL A 173 -19.33 -0.19 8.11
N ALA A 174 -18.04 -0.43 8.30
CA ALA A 174 -17.28 0.15 9.41
C ALA A 174 -17.08 1.65 9.17
N SER A 175 -17.37 2.46 10.18
CA SER A 175 -17.11 3.89 10.17
C SER A 175 -15.62 4.19 10.26
N ASP A 176 -15.23 5.41 9.88
CA ASP A 176 -13.84 5.88 10.01
C ASP A 176 -13.33 5.79 11.46
N ALA A 177 -14.20 6.10 12.43
CA ALA A 177 -13.86 6.01 13.85
C ALA A 177 -13.60 4.55 14.29
N GLU A 178 -14.41 3.60 13.82
CA GLU A 178 -14.20 2.17 14.12
C GLU A 178 -12.93 1.64 13.44
N ILE A 179 -12.62 2.09 12.21
CA ILE A 179 -11.37 1.74 11.52
C ILE A 179 -10.16 2.31 12.26
N GLN A 180 -10.22 3.57 12.69
CA GLN A 180 -9.16 4.17 13.54
C GLN A 180 -9.00 3.42 14.86
N GLN A 181 -10.09 2.99 15.49
CA GLN A 181 -10.05 2.20 16.71
C GLN A 181 -9.36 0.85 16.50
N VAL A 182 -9.66 0.16 15.39
CA VAL A 182 -8.96 -1.07 15.01
C VAL A 182 -7.47 -0.81 14.83
N LEU A 183 -7.11 0.23 14.09
CA LEU A 183 -5.71 0.57 13.79
C LEU A 183 -4.93 1.06 15.01
N ALA A 184 -5.55 1.70 15.99
CA ALA A 184 -4.87 2.18 17.20
C ALA A 184 -4.31 1.05 18.08
N SER A 185 -4.80 -0.18 17.89
CA SER A 185 -4.35 -1.37 18.62
C SER A 185 -4.61 -2.61 17.78
N LEU A 186 -3.92 -2.73 16.64
CA LEU A 186 -4.12 -3.81 15.69
C LEU A 186 -3.48 -5.11 16.19
N ASP A 187 -4.32 -6.09 16.52
CA ASP A 187 -3.92 -7.40 17.06
C ASP A 187 -3.79 -8.46 15.96
N LYS A 188 -4.56 -8.31 14.87
CA LYS A 188 -4.61 -9.28 13.76
C LYS A 188 -4.66 -8.56 12.43
N MET A 189 -3.84 -9.04 11.50
CA MET A 189 -3.97 -8.76 10.07
C MET A 189 -3.77 -10.06 9.29
N TRP A 190 -4.87 -10.58 8.75
CA TRP A 190 -4.87 -11.79 7.93
C TRP A 190 -5.30 -11.47 6.50
N ILE A 191 -4.59 -12.02 5.53
CA ILE A 191 -4.93 -11.97 4.11
C ILE A 191 -5.18 -13.41 3.68
N LYS A 192 -6.34 -13.69 3.09
CA LYS A 192 -6.69 -15.04 2.65
C LYS A 192 -5.67 -15.55 1.64
N GLY A 193 -5.27 -16.80 1.83
CA GLY A 193 -4.30 -17.48 0.97
C GLY A 193 -4.98 -18.24 -0.15
N GLU A 194 -5.94 -19.10 0.20
CA GLU A 194 -6.53 -20.06 -0.71
C GLU A 194 -7.87 -19.57 -1.26
N TYR A 195 -8.07 -19.62 -2.57
CA TYR A 195 -9.29 -19.15 -3.24
C TYR A 195 -9.97 -20.21 -4.08
N SER A 196 -9.23 -21.22 -4.53
CA SER A 196 -9.75 -22.35 -5.28
C SER A 196 -8.84 -23.55 -5.09
N TYR A 197 -9.40 -24.74 -5.32
CA TYR A 197 -8.68 -26.00 -5.27
C TYR A 197 -8.79 -26.75 -6.59
N ARG A 198 -8.00 -27.82 -6.76
CA ARG A 198 -8.04 -28.65 -7.98
C ARG A 198 -9.05 -29.79 -7.86
N ALA A 199 -9.76 -30.08 -8.96
CA ALA A 199 -10.66 -31.22 -9.03
C ALA A 199 -9.87 -32.54 -8.91
N GLY A 200 -10.27 -33.41 -7.98
CA GLY A 200 -9.54 -34.65 -7.65
C GLY A 200 -8.64 -34.52 -6.42
N ASP A 201 -8.50 -33.32 -5.86
CA ASP A 201 -8.05 -33.13 -4.49
C ASP A 201 -9.17 -33.55 -3.53
N PRO A 202 -9.01 -34.60 -2.71
CA PRO A 202 -10.01 -34.97 -1.75
C PRO A 202 -9.94 -33.96 -0.60
N ALA A 203 -10.68 -32.85 -0.73
CA ALA A 203 -11.00 -31.94 0.39
C ALA A 203 -11.63 -32.65 1.61
N THR A 204 -11.81 -33.98 1.55
CA THR A 204 -12.57 -34.80 2.49
C THR A 204 -11.90 -36.13 2.88
N ASN A 205 -10.70 -36.49 2.40
CA ASN A 205 -10.15 -37.81 2.74
C ASN A 205 -8.61 -37.93 2.74
N GLY A 206 -7.96 -37.32 3.73
CA GLY A 206 -6.86 -37.93 4.48
C GLY A 206 -5.59 -38.38 3.74
N GLY A 207 -5.26 -37.84 2.57
CA GLY A 207 -3.99 -38.13 1.90
C GLY A 207 -3.68 -37.14 0.78
N TYR A 208 -2.78 -36.19 1.04
CA TYR A 208 -2.33 -35.14 0.12
C TYR A 208 -1.96 -35.69 -1.28
N PRO A 209 -2.47 -35.05 -2.35
CA PRO A 209 -1.71 -34.86 -3.57
C PRO A 209 -1.75 -33.37 -3.96
N ASN A 210 -0.88 -32.58 -3.31
CA ASN A 210 -0.54 -31.18 -3.59
C ASN A 210 -0.67 -30.80 -5.08
N GLY A 211 -1.68 -29.99 -5.42
CA GLY A 211 -1.88 -29.51 -6.78
C GLY A 211 -2.19 -28.01 -6.84
N ASP A 212 -2.92 -27.51 -5.85
CA ASP A 212 -3.20 -26.09 -5.66
C ASP A 212 -2.30 -25.48 -4.60
N ALA A 213 -1.62 -24.43 -5.02
CA ALA A 213 -0.87 -23.56 -4.16
C ALA A 213 -1.24 -22.11 -4.46
N PHE A 214 -0.90 -21.27 -3.49
CA PHE A 214 -1.18 -19.86 -3.51
C PHE A 214 0.02 -19.09 -2.97
N ALA A 215 0.07 -17.82 -3.35
CA ALA A 215 1.27 -17.01 -3.20
C ALA A 215 0.94 -15.59 -2.74
N LEU A 216 1.82 -15.03 -1.92
CA LEU A 216 1.78 -13.64 -1.48
C LEU A 216 3.08 -12.94 -1.87
N SER A 217 2.95 -11.78 -2.50
CA SER A 217 4.08 -10.93 -2.86
C SER A 217 3.79 -9.49 -2.47
N LEU A 218 4.85 -8.75 -2.13
CA LEU A 218 4.87 -7.32 -1.87
C LEU A 218 3.66 -6.83 -1.05
N VAL A 219 3.78 -6.81 0.28
CA VAL A 219 2.76 -6.21 1.15
C VAL A 219 3.29 -4.89 1.69
N HIS A 220 2.62 -3.77 1.47
CA HIS A 220 3.06 -2.49 2.03
C HIS A 220 1.93 -1.50 2.20
N VAL A 221 2.19 -0.47 3.01
CA VAL A 221 1.30 0.67 3.15
C VAL A 221 2.04 1.92 2.70
N PRO A 222 1.83 2.40 1.46
CA PRO A 222 2.50 3.61 0.98
C PRO A 222 2.14 4.79 1.88
N ASP A 223 3.14 5.61 2.20
CA ASP A 223 2.90 6.83 2.98
C ASP A 223 1.93 7.77 2.23
N PRO A 224 0.82 8.19 2.85
CA PRO A 224 -0.15 9.10 2.23
C PRO A 224 0.46 10.46 1.84
N LEU A 225 1.55 10.90 2.48
CA LEU A 225 2.21 12.16 2.15
C LEU A 225 3.13 12.06 0.91
N THR A 226 3.66 10.88 0.61
CA THR A 226 4.51 10.63 -0.56
C THR A 226 3.72 10.76 -1.88
N VAL A 227 2.44 10.39 -1.88
CA VAL A 227 1.55 10.56 -3.05
C VAL A 227 1.25 12.03 -3.33
N SER A 228 1.11 12.85 -2.28
CA SER A 228 0.82 14.28 -2.42
C SER A 228 2.00 15.08 -2.98
N LEU A 229 3.25 14.76 -2.62
CA LEU A 229 4.41 15.49 -3.15
C LEU A 229 4.63 15.27 -4.65
N LEU A 230 4.32 14.08 -5.18
CA LEU A 230 4.40 13.80 -6.62
C LEU A 230 3.37 14.63 -7.43
N ALA A 231 2.22 14.95 -6.84
CA ALA A 231 1.19 15.76 -7.51
C ALA A 231 1.53 17.26 -7.59
N PHE A 232 2.33 17.79 -6.66
CA PHE A 232 2.71 19.23 -6.66
C PHE A 232 4.03 19.53 -7.39
N GLY A 233 4.88 18.54 -7.67
CA GLY A 233 6.20 18.74 -8.30
C GLY A 233 6.21 19.05 -9.80
N GLY A 234 5.09 18.84 -10.52
CA GLY A 234 5.02 18.98 -11.98
C GLY A 234 4.71 20.39 -12.52
N GLY A 235 4.43 21.37 -11.66
CA GLY A 235 3.77 22.62 -12.08
C GLY A 235 4.64 23.86 -12.30
N CYS A 236 5.93 23.88 -11.93
CA CYS A 236 6.66 25.15 -11.79
C CYS A 236 7.70 25.50 -12.87
N LEU A 237 7.79 24.76 -13.98
CA LEU A 237 8.64 25.15 -15.11
C LEU A 237 7.78 25.35 -16.34
N LEU A 238 7.28 26.56 -16.56
CA LEU A 238 7.06 27.18 -17.88
C LEU A 238 6.34 28.53 -17.72
N ALA A 239 7.09 29.61 -17.48
CA ALA A 239 6.67 30.95 -17.90
C ALA A 239 7.82 31.97 -17.83
N ARG A 240 8.48 32.23 -18.97
CA ARG A 240 8.72 33.63 -19.37
C ARG A 240 9.01 33.75 -20.87
N ARG A 241 7.95 34.03 -21.62
CA ARG A 241 8.04 34.56 -22.99
C ARG A 241 8.12 36.08 -22.87
N SER A 242 9.22 36.70 -23.31
CA SER A 242 9.25 38.14 -23.59
C SER A 242 9.62 38.36 -25.06
N SER A 243 8.70 39.01 -25.75
CA SER A 243 8.76 39.39 -27.15
C SER A 243 9.94 40.32 -27.46
N ARG A 244 10.55 40.12 -28.64
CA ARG A 244 11.25 41.19 -29.36
C ARG A 244 10.59 41.34 -30.73
N LYS A 245 10.00 42.52 -30.96
CA LYS A 245 9.71 43.03 -32.30
C LYS A 245 11.05 43.45 -32.92
N ALA A 246 11.37 42.95 -34.10
CA ALA A 246 12.42 43.52 -34.94
C ALA A 246 11.78 44.58 -35.85
N ALA A 247 12.46 45.72 -35.97
CA ALA A 247 12.19 46.77 -36.94
C ALA A 247 13.45 46.97 -37.77
N VAL A 248 13.22 47.39 -39.03
CA VAL A 248 14.11 47.60 -40.18
C VAL A 248 14.40 46.34 -40.99
#